data_AF-A0A952RGK3-F1
#
_entry.id   AF-A0A952RGK3-F1
#
_cell.length_a   1.000
_cell.length_b   1.000
_cell.length_c   1.000
_cell.angle_alpha   90.00
_cell.angle_beta   90.00
_cell.angle_gamma   90.00
#
_symmetry.space_group_name_H-M   'P 1'
#
loop_
_entity.id
_entity.type
_entity.pdbx_description
1 polymer ?
#
loop_
_entity_poly.entity_id
_entity_poly.type
_entity_poly.pdbx_seq_one_letter_code
_entity_poly.pdbx_strand_id
1 'polypeptide(L)'
;MTPCSAKLLLALSVLVVSGCAGLRAVTAPPNDLEDYRAFRVAAADGIRLARAKRYLERHPDGVWAAEVKAIFDEEEQRYFEEAQTSRAAARRYLTDLPDGPHAEAALALLIALESSIEDAELADLARRVRNDDARLERAAVQRRAVGEAILGALGVFLDEDTYGKPRADASPSLRALMQGPRGATWGGVPAAREDDHFFLLPTRPERESRLLTLETRLVEEDGVVVASSLEGSDLIVRWAEADQIVRLDSSAPEDRTEAQIFALGRLEGALERRFPAGTCEDLRRGDELYHRSCNGWEGVVTAGTKPGDKDAVMIRSPHGRKPSEPR
;
A
#
# COMPACT_ATOMS: atom_id res chain seq x y z
N MET A 1 102.04 39.47 12.52
CA MET A 1 101.91 39.09 13.94
C MET A 1 100.49 38.57 14.14
N THR A 2 100.35 37.26 14.39
CA THR A 2 99.22 36.59 15.10
C THR A 2 99.09 37.17 16.54
N PRO A 3 97.99 36.99 17.32
CA PRO A 3 97.07 35.83 17.45
C PRO A 3 95.55 36.21 17.39
N CYS A 4 94.53 35.34 17.30
CA CYS A 4 94.21 33.98 17.76
C CYS A 4 93.18 33.97 18.93
N SER A 5 92.16 33.10 18.80
CA SER A 5 91.35 32.47 19.87
C SER A 5 90.30 33.26 20.65
N ALA A 6 89.02 33.16 20.24
CA ALA A 6 87.85 33.20 21.14
C ALA A 6 86.52 32.75 20.46
N LYS A 7 86.45 31.58 19.80
CA LYS A 7 85.19 31.04 19.25
C LYS A 7 85.05 29.51 19.38
N LEU A 8 85.48 28.93 20.50
CA LEU A 8 85.39 27.47 20.71
C LEU A 8 84.98 27.08 22.14
N LEU A 9 83.95 27.72 22.70
CA LEU A 9 83.44 27.39 24.04
C LEU A 9 81.91 27.36 24.17
N LEU A 10 81.16 27.39 23.05
CA LEU A 10 79.68 27.39 23.08
C LEU A 10 79.02 26.19 22.38
N ALA A 11 79.78 25.13 22.07
CA ALA A 11 79.27 23.97 21.32
C ALA A 11 79.25 22.65 22.13
N LEU A 12 79.51 22.68 23.44
CA LEU A 12 79.58 21.46 24.28
C LEU A 12 78.48 21.32 25.34
N SER A 13 77.55 22.29 25.46
CA SER A 13 76.47 22.27 26.45
C SER A 13 75.11 21.82 25.91
N VAL A 14 74.99 21.50 24.61
CA VAL A 14 73.72 21.05 23.99
C VAL A 14 73.60 19.52 23.92
N LEU A 15 74.67 18.77 24.22
CA LEU A 15 74.68 17.30 24.11
C LEU A 15 74.22 16.52 25.37
N VAL A 16 73.89 17.21 26.47
CA VAL A 16 73.50 16.54 27.73
C VAL A 16 71.98 16.43 27.90
N VAL A 17 71.18 17.19 27.16
CA VAL A 17 69.70 17.20 27.35
C VAL A 17 68.99 16.11 26.53
N SER A 18 69.65 15.53 25.53
CA SER A 18 69.09 14.44 24.70
C SER A 18 69.28 13.03 25.31
N GLY A 19 69.95 12.89 26.46
CA GLY A 19 70.22 11.59 27.11
C GLY A 19 69.23 11.16 28.21
N CYS A 20 68.38 12.07 28.71
CA CYS A 20 67.52 11.77 29.87
C CYS A 20 66.33 10.85 29.56
N ALA A 21 66.01 10.60 28.29
CA ALA A 21 64.95 9.65 27.92
C ALA A 21 65.37 8.18 28.12
N GLY A 22 66.67 7.86 27.99
CA GLY A 22 67.17 6.49 28.11
C GLY A 22 67.26 5.97 29.55
N LEU A 23 67.44 6.86 30.53
CA LEU A 23 67.54 6.48 31.95
C LEU A 23 66.19 6.13 32.58
N ARG A 24 65.07 6.65 32.04
CA ARG A 24 63.72 6.37 32.54
C ARG A 24 63.38 4.88 32.54
N ALA A 25 63.80 4.15 31.50
CA ALA A 25 63.56 2.71 31.38
C ALA A 25 64.38 1.87 32.38
N VAL A 26 65.47 2.41 32.91
CA VAL A 26 66.35 1.72 33.87
C VAL A 26 65.84 1.90 35.31
N THR A 27 65.13 3.01 35.58
CA THR A 27 64.63 3.34 36.93
C THR A 27 63.16 2.98 37.15
N ALA A 28 62.43 2.62 36.09
CA ALA A 28 61.02 2.25 36.22
C ALA A 28 60.84 0.85 36.84
N PRO A 29 59.80 0.64 37.67
CA PRO A 29 59.39 -0.70 38.09
C PRO A 29 59.15 -1.62 36.89
N PRO A 30 59.50 -2.93 36.96
CA PRO A 30 59.37 -3.83 35.82
C PRO A 30 57.96 -3.90 35.21
N ASN A 31 56.92 -3.81 36.05
CA ASN A 31 55.51 -3.82 35.64
C ASN A 31 55.06 -2.51 34.94
N ASP A 32 55.66 -1.36 35.30
CA ASP A 32 55.41 -0.06 34.65
C ASP A 32 55.91 -0.09 33.19
N LEU A 33 57.14 -0.58 32.97
CA LEU A 33 57.73 -0.70 31.63
C LEU A 33 56.99 -1.72 30.75
N GLU A 34 56.52 -2.82 31.32
CA GLU A 34 55.76 -3.85 30.58
C GLU A 34 54.42 -3.30 30.07
N ASP A 35 53.61 -2.70 30.94
CA ASP A 35 52.32 -2.13 30.56
C ASP A 35 52.49 -0.96 29.57
N TYR A 36 53.52 -0.11 29.74
CA TYR A 36 53.85 0.96 28.78
C TYR A 36 54.21 0.41 27.39
N ARG A 37 55.06 -0.64 27.33
CA ARG A 37 55.39 -1.31 26.05
C ARG A 37 54.17 -1.93 25.41
N ALA A 38 53.32 -2.59 26.20
CA ALA A 38 52.08 -3.19 25.70
C ALA A 38 51.14 -2.16 25.08
N PHE A 39 51.06 -0.95 25.66
CA PHE A 39 50.37 0.19 25.06
C PHE A 39 51.02 0.63 23.74
N ARG A 40 52.33 0.89 23.72
CA ARG A 40 53.05 1.44 22.55
C ARG A 40 53.02 0.54 21.32
N VAL A 41 52.99 -0.79 21.50
CA VAL A 41 53.00 -1.75 20.38
C VAL A 41 51.60 -2.14 19.88
N ALA A 42 50.53 -1.65 20.51
CA ALA A 42 49.17 -1.98 20.08
C ALA A 42 48.82 -1.27 18.77
N ALA A 43 48.46 -2.06 17.74
CA ALA A 43 48.22 -1.56 16.39
C ALA A 43 46.79 -1.06 16.13
N ALA A 44 45.79 -1.66 16.81
CA ALA A 44 44.39 -1.26 16.68
C ALA A 44 44.06 -0.15 17.68
N ASP A 45 43.46 0.94 17.20
CA ASP A 45 43.22 2.16 18.00
C ASP A 45 42.41 1.88 19.29
N GLY A 46 41.33 1.10 19.21
CA GLY A 46 40.53 0.72 20.40
C GLY A 46 41.32 -0.12 21.42
N ILE A 47 42.14 -1.07 20.95
CA ILE A 47 43.00 -1.88 21.83
C ILE A 47 44.09 -1.01 22.47
N ARG A 48 44.65 -0.07 21.70
CA ARG A 48 45.66 0.88 22.19
C ARG A 48 45.08 1.77 23.29
N LEU A 49 43.91 2.35 23.08
CA LEU A 49 43.21 3.17 24.07
C LEU A 49 42.85 2.39 25.34
N ALA A 50 42.32 1.16 25.20
CA ALA A 50 42.00 0.31 26.34
C ALA A 50 43.25 -0.01 27.19
N ARG A 51 44.39 -0.24 26.54
CA ARG A 51 45.68 -0.46 27.22
C ARG A 51 46.22 0.82 27.86
N ALA A 52 46.08 1.98 27.21
CA ALA A 52 46.44 3.27 27.78
C ALA A 52 45.65 3.57 29.06
N LYS A 53 44.33 3.39 29.04
CA LYS A 53 43.48 3.55 30.23
C LYS A 53 43.92 2.63 31.37
N ARG A 54 44.12 1.34 31.07
CA ARG A 54 44.58 0.36 32.06
C ARG A 54 45.95 0.70 32.65
N TYR A 55 46.87 1.22 31.84
CA TYR A 55 48.16 1.71 32.31
C TYR A 55 47.97 2.87 33.31
N LEU A 56 47.15 3.87 32.97
CA LEU A 56 46.88 5.03 33.82
C LEU A 56 46.17 4.65 35.14
N GLU A 57 45.31 3.64 35.13
CA GLU A 57 44.63 3.12 36.33
C GLU A 57 45.60 2.38 37.28
N ARG A 58 46.54 1.61 36.73
CA ARG A 58 47.49 0.81 37.52
C ARG A 58 48.70 1.60 37.99
N HIS A 59 49.13 2.58 37.20
CA HIS A 59 50.35 3.36 37.42
C HIS A 59 50.03 4.86 37.39
N PRO A 60 49.19 5.37 38.32
CA PRO A 60 48.81 6.79 38.34
C PRO A 60 50.02 7.73 38.48
N ASP A 61 51.05 7.28 39.21
CA ASP A 61 52.33 7.98 39.41
C ASP A 61 53.47 7.35 38.59
N GLY A 62 53.13 6.58 37.53
CA GLY A 62 54.11 5.88 36.68
C GLY A 62 55.06 6.81 35.93
N VAL A 63 56.22 6.30 35.54
CA VAL A 63 57.28 7.10 34.89
C VAL A 63 56.80 7.71 33.56
N TRP A 64 55.86 7.05 32.88
CA TRP A 64 55.27 7.49 31.62
C TRP A 64 53.81 7.97 31.75
N ALA A 65 53.27 8.11 32.96
CA ALA A 65 51.87 8.51 33.18
C ALA A 65 51.49 9.79 32.45
N ALA A 66 52.33 10.83 32.51
CA ALA A 66 52.07 12.10 31.83
C ALA A 66 52.04 11.96 30.29
N GLU A 67 52.91 11.13 29.72
CA GLU A 67 52.99 10.89 28.28
C GLU A 67 51.78 10.08 27.80
N VAL A 68 51.48 8.98 28.49
CA VAL A 68 50.35 8.10 28.16
C VAL A 68 49.03 8.86 28.31
N LYS A 69 48.90 9.73 29.32
CA LYS A 69 47.72 10.57 29.50
C LYS A 69 47.51 11.55 28.35
N ALA A 70 48.55 12.25 27.91
CA ALA A 70 48.44 13.21 26.81
C ALA A 70 47.99 12.51 25.50
N ILE A 71 48.55 11.34 25.21
CA ILE A 71 48.17 10.55 24.03
C ILE A 71 46.75 10.00 24.18
N PHE A 72 46.40 9.47 25.35
CA PHE A 72 45.07 8.95 25.64
C PHE A 72 44.01 10.02 25.44
N ASP A 73 44.18 11.21 26.04
CA ASP A 73 43.20 12.29 25.96
C ASP A 73 42.98 12.75 24.49
N GLU A 74 44.03 12.81 23.66
CA GLU A 74 43.91 13.19 22.24
C GLU A 74 43.24 12.09 21.39
N GLU A 75 43.70 10.84 21.53
CA GLU A 75 43.20 9.73 20.72
C GLU A 75 41.77 9.34 21.11
N GLU A 76 41.44 9.40 22.41
CA GLU A 76 40.12 9.08 22.91
C GLU A 76 39.07 10.07 22.39
N GLN A 77 39.38 11.36 22.38
CA GLN A 77 38.50 12.39 21.82
C GLN A 77 38.17 12.11 20.35
N ARG A 78 39.19 11.81 19.54
CA ARG A 78 38.99 11.43 18.12
C ARG A 78 38.19 10.14 17.97
N TYR A 79 38.42 9.18 18.84
CA TYR A 79 37.69 7.90 18.82
C TYR A 79 36.21 8.09 19.18
N PHE A 80 35.92 9.00 20.10
CA PHE A 80 34.54 9.38 20.45
C PHE A 80 33.86 10.19 19.33
N GLU A 81 34.57 11.06 18.61
CA GLU A 81 34.04 11.73 17.42
C GLU A 81 33.63 10.74 16.33
N GLU A 82 34.43 9.69 16.11
CA GLU A 82 34.04 8.59 15.21
C GLU A 82 32.81 7.83 15.73
N ALA A 83 32.72 7.63 17.06
CA ALA A 83 31.57 7.01 17.71
C ALA A 83 30.24 7.73 17.41
N GLN A 84 30.27 9.04 17.19
CA GLN A 84 29.09 9.85 16.83
C GLN A 84 28.52 9.58 15.43
N THR A 85 29.27 8.91 14.56
CA THR A 85 28.87 8.74 13.16
C THR A 85 27.91 7.59 12.91
N SER A 86 27.88 6.58 13.78
CA SER A 86 27.02 5.40 13.59
C SER A 86 26.82 4.58 14.87
N ARG A 87 25.74 3.79 14.89
CA ARG A 87 25.45 2.81 15.96
C ARG A 87 26.61 1.85 16.19
N ALA A 88 27.22 1.37 15.10
CA ALA A 88 28.33 0.42 15.15
C ALA A 88 29.57 1.04 15.80
N ALA A 89 29.87 2.31 15.48
CA ALA A 89 31.00 3.03 16.06
C ALA A 89 30.76 3.35 17.55
N ALA A 90 29.57 3.80 17.94
CA ALA A 90 29.18 4.01 19.34
C ALA A 90 29.30 2.74 20.18
N ARG A 91 28.80 1.60 19.66
CA ARG A 91 28.93 0.30 20.32
C ARG A 91 30.39 -0.15 20.44
N ARG A 92 31.20 0.07 19.41
CA ARG A 92 32.63 -0.27 19.41
C ARG A 92 33.37 0.55 20.48
N TYR A 93 33.11 1.86 20.57
CA TYR A 93 33.64 2.72 21.62
C TYR A 93 33.34 2.18 23.02
N LEU A 94 32.07 1.84 23.30
CA LEU A 94 31.66 1.29 24.61
C LEU A 94 32.26 -0.10 24.90
N THR A 95 32.57 -0.87 23.86
CA THR A 95 33.20 -2.19 24.02
C THR A 95 34.68 -2.06 24.39
N ASP A 96 35.37 -1.11 23.75
CA ASP A 96 36.80 -0.90 23.96
C ASP A 96 37.08 -0.09 25.24
N LEU A 97 36.19 0.85 25.58
CA LEU A 97 36.30 1.79 26.71
C LEU A 97 34.99 1.86 27.51
N PRO A 98 34.61 0.79 28.24
CA PRO A 98 33.32 0.75 28.97
C PRO A 98 33.20 1.82 30.07
N ASP A 99 34.32 2.22 30.69
CA ASP A 99 34.36 3.34 31.66
C ASP A 99 35.24 4.50 31.16
N GLY A 100 35.27 4.71 29.83
CA GLY A 100 35.98 5.83 29.21
C GLY A 100 35.40 7.21 29.57
N PRO A 101 36.14 8.31 29.35
CA PRO A 101 35.68 9.68 29.64
C PRO A 101 34.33 10.03 29.02
N HIS A 102 34.02 9.50 27.83
CA HIS A 102 32.76 9.72 27.12
C HIS A 102 31.83 8.50 27.12
N ALA A 103 32.01 7.52 28.01
CA ALA A 103 31.17 6.30 28.04
C ALA A 103 29.68 6.61 28.24
N GLU A 104 29.32 7.49 29.17
CA GLU A 104 27.92 7.86 29.38
C GLU A 104 27.32 8.58 28.15
N ALA A 105 28.10 9.46 27.52
CA ALA A 105 27.67 10.17 26.32
C ALA A 105 27.51 9.21 25.11
N ALA A 106 28.43 8.25 24.95
CA ALA A 106 28.34 7.21 23.92
C ALA A 106 27.14 6.28 24.13
N LEU A 107 26.81 5.96 25.39
CA LEU A 107 25.61 5.17 25.71
C LEU A 107 24.32 5.94 25.39
N ALA A 108 24.24 7.21 25.78
CA ALA A 108 23.09 8.06 25.47
C ALA A 108 22.89 8.21 23.95
N LEU A 109 23.98 8.41 23.21
CA LEU A 109 23.98 8.43 21.75
C LEU A 109 23.48 7.10 21.17
N LEU A 110 23.96 5.96 21.68
CA LEU A 110 23.56 4.64 21.20
C LEU A 110 22.04 4.44 21.35
N ILE A 111 21.49 4.79 22.51
CA ILE A 111 20.05 4.73 22.79
C ILE A 111 19.27 5.64 21.82
N ALA A 112 19.73 6.88 21.64
CA ALA A 112 19.09 7.84 20.74
C ALA A 112 19.09 7.38 19.26
N LEU A 113 20.18 6.76 18.82
CA LEU A 113 20.29 6.19 17.48
C LEU A 113 19.35 4.98 17.32
N GLU A 114 19.24 4.11 18.32
CA GLU A 114 18.33 2.97 18.30
C GLU A 114 16.87 3.40 18.24
N SER A 115 16.45 4.36 19.08
CA SER A 115 15.08 4.89 19.02
C SER A 115 14.76 5.51 17.66
N SER A 116 15.72 6.22 17.04
CA SER A 116 15.50 6.84 15.72
C SER A 116 15.27 5.83 14.60
N ILE A 117 15.93 4.66 14.67
CA ILE A 117 15.77 3.58 13.68
C ILE A 117 14.40 2.93 13.86
N GLU A 118 14.02 2.61 15.10
CA GLU A 118 12.72 2.03 15.42
C GLU A 118 11.56 2.94 14.97
N ASP A 119 11.66 4.24 15.24
CA ASP A 119 10.66 5.22 14.80
C ASP A 119 10.55 5.29 13.27
N ALA A 120 11.68 5.23 12.56
CA ALA A 120 11.70 5.24 11.10
C ALA A 120 11.06 3.97 10.51
N GLU A 121 11.36 2.80 11.08
CA GLU A 121 10.77 1.52 10.68
C GLU A 121 9.26 1.47 10.96
N LEU A 122 8.83 1.95 12.12
CA LEU A 122 7.41 2.06 12.49
C LEU A 122 6.68 3.03 11.56
N ALA A 123 7.28 4.17 11.23
CA ALA A 123 6.70 5.14 10.29
C ALA A 123 6.57 4.56 8.86
N ASP A 124 7.56 3.78 8.41
CA ASP A 124 7.52 3.09 7.12
C ASP A 124 6.45 1.98 7.10
N LEU A 125 6.36 1.18 8.16
CA LEU A 125 5.30 0.18 8.33
C LEU A 125 3.92 0.82 8.32
N ALA A 126 3.70 1.89 9.08
CA ALA A 126 2.42 2.61 9.12
C ALA A 126 2.04 3.17 7.73
N ARG A 127 3.01 3.65 6.96
CA ARG A 127 2.78 4.11 5.58
C ARG A 127 2.36 2.97 4.66
N ARG A 128 3.01 1.80 4.75
CA ARG A 128 2.63 0.60 3.98
C ARG A 128 1.20 0.17 4.30
N VAL A 129 0.86 0.06 5.58
CA VAL A 129 -0.49 -0.32 6.03
C VAL A 129 -1.55 0.64 5.47
N ARG A 130 -1.35 1.96 5.58
CA ARG A 130 -2.30 2.94 5.02
C ARG A 130 -2.47 2.82 3.51
N ASN A 131 -1.38 2.55 2.78
CA ASN A 131 -1.45 2.37 1.33
C ASN A 131 -2.20 1.09 0.95
N ASP A 132 -2.00 0.01 1.71
CA ASP A 132 -2.71 -1.24 1.52
C ASP A 132 -4.21 -1.10 1.85
N ASP A 133 -4.55 -0.45 2.96
CA ASP A 133 -5.94 -0.13 3.34
C ASP A 133 -6.62 0.71 2.26
N ALA A 134 -5.98 1.78 1.79
CA ALA A 134 -6.51 2.61 0.72
C ALA A 134 -6.73 1.82 -0.58
N ARG A 135 -5.86 0.84 -0.88
CA ARG A 135 -6.01 -0.04 -2.05
C ARG A 135 -7.16 -1.02 -1.88
N LEU A 136 -7.34 -1.60 -0.70
CA LEU A 136 -8.45 -2.50 -0.39
C LEU A 136 -9.79 -1.78 -0.44
N GLU A 137 -9.86 -0.56 0.10
CA GLU A 137 -11.06 0.28 0.08
C GLU A 137 -11.46 0.65 -1.36
N ARG A 138 -10.51 1.08 -2.20
CA ARG A 138 -10.77 1.33 -3.62
C ARG A 138 -11.33 0.10 -4.34
N ALA A 139 -10.77 -1.08 -4.05
CA ALA A 139 -11.27 -2.33 -4.63
C ALA A 139 -12.68 -2.67 -4.13
N ALA A 140 -13.02 -2.36 -2.87
CA ALA A 140 -14.36 -2.54 -2.33
C ALA A 140 -15.37 -1.60 -2.99
N VAL A 141 -15.02 -0.32 -3.18
CA VAL A 141 -15.85 0.66 -3.91
C VAL A 141 -16.10 0.20 -5.35
N GLN A 142 -15.07 -0.26 -6.04
CA GLN A 142 -15.18 -0.79 -7.40
C GLN A 142 -16.13 -1.98 -7.51
N ARG A 143 -16.06 -2.93 -6.57
CA ARG A 143 -16.98 -4.08 -6.53
C ARG A 143 -18.42 -3.65 -6.27
N ARG A 144 -18.65 -2.76 -5.30
CA ARG A 144 -19.99 -2.24 -4.98
C ARG A 144 -20.62 -1.50 -6.16
N ALA A 145 -19.82 -0.75 -6.93
CA ALA A 145 -20.27 -0.02 -8.10
C ALA A 145 -20.94 -0.90 -9.17
N VAL A 146 -20.57 -2.19 -9.27
CA VAL A 146 -21.22 -3.15 -10.19
C VAL A 146 -22.68 -3.36 -9.81
N GLY A 147 -22.94 -3.71 -8.55
CA GLY A 147 -24.30 -3.94 -8.06
C GLY A 147 -25.14 -2.65 -8.06
N GLU A 148 -24.54 -1.52 -7.68
CA GLU A 148 -25.18 -0.20 -7.72
C GLU A 148 -25.57 0.20 -9.16
N ALA A 149 -24.73 -0.07 -10.15
CA ALA A 149 -25.04 0.22 -11.55
C ALA A 149 -26.22 -0.62 -12.05
N ILE A 150 -26.20 -1.94 -11.80
CA ILE A 150 -27.26 -2.86 -12.24
C ILE A 150 -28.61 -2.53 -11.59
N LEU A 151 -28.63 -2.44 -10.25
CA LEU A 151 -29.86 -2.17 -9.51
C LEU A 151 -30.34 -0.73 -9.68
N GLY A 152 -29.41 0.22 -9.82
CA GLY A 152 -29.72 1.62 -10.14
C GLY A 152 -30.39 1.77 -11.51
N ALA A 153 -29.84 1.12 -12.54
CA ALA A 153 -30.46 1.09 -13.87
C ALA A 153 -31.85 0.46 -13.83
N LEU A 154 -31.98 -0.70 -13.15
CA LEU A 154 -33.27 -1.37 -12.99
C LEU A 154 -34.30 -0.49 -12.25
N GLY A 155 -33.88 0.26 -11.24
CA GLY A 155 -34.76 1.21 -10.54
C GLY A 155 -35.36 2.25 -11.48
N VAL A 156 -34.59 2.76 -12.45
CA VAL A 156 -35.07 3.69 -13.48
C VAL A 156 -35.99 2.99 -14.49
N PHE A 157 -35.68 1.76 -14.87
CA PHE A 157 -36.53 0.97 -15.77
C PHE A 157 -37.87 0.57 -15.15
N LEU A 158 -37.96 0.53 -13.82
CA LEU A 158 -39.21 0.27 -13.12
C LEU A 158 -40.03 1.53 -12.85
N ASP A 159 -39.51 2.71 -13.21
CA ASP A 159 -40.23 3.98 -13.12
C ASP A 159 -41.22 4.11 -14.28
N GLU A 160 -42.45 4.52 -13.98
CA GLU A 160 -43.49 4.71 -14.99
C GLU A 160 -43.20 5.92 -15.88
N ASP A 161 -42.53 6.94 -15.32
CA ASP A 161 -42.18 8.17 -16.04
C ASP A 161 -41.15 7.98 -17.16
N THR A 162 -40.51 6.80 -17.21
CA THR A 162 -39.52 6.39 -18.23
C THR A 162 -40.14 6.11 -19.60
N TYR A 163 -41.41 5.69 -19.65
CA TYR A 163 -42.03 5.13 -20.86
C TYR A 163 -43.15 6.01 -21.43
N GLY A 164 -43.52 5.73 -22.68
CA GLY A 164 -44.60 6.45 -23.38
C GLY A 164 -44.25 7.88 -23.78
N LYS A 165 -42.99 8.29 -23.61
CA LYS A 165 -42.48 9.62 -23.94
C LYS A 165 -41.33 9.50 -24.95
N PRO A 166 -41.13 10.51 -25.83
CA PRO A 166 -39.92 10.61 -26.63
C PRO A 166 -38.67 10.74 -25.73
N ARG A 167 -37.51 10.24 -26.18
CA ARG A 167 -36.22 10.42 -25.47
C ARG A 167 -35.86 11.88 -25.18
N ALA A 168 -36.32 12.82 -26.00
CA ALA A 168 -36.11 14.25 -25.78
C ALA A 168 -36.74 14.71 -24.45
N ASP A 169 -37.86 14.09 -24.07
CA ASP A 169 -38.66 14.38 -22.88
C ASP A 169 -38.37 13.38 -21.74
N ALA A 170 -37.25 12.66 -21.83
CA ALA A 170 -36.81 11.70 -20.82
C ALA A 170 -36.75 12.34 -19.42
N SER A 171 -37.16 11.55 -18.41
CA SER A 171 -37.07 11.94 -17.01
C SER A 171 -35.62 12.28 -16.61
N PRO A 172 -35.40 13.10 -15.56
CA PRO A 172 -34.06 13.40 -15.08
C PRO A 172 -33.23 12.16 -14.73
N SER A 173 -33.87 11.13 -14.16
CA SER A 173 -33.25 9.85 -13.81
C SER A 173 -32.83 9.06 -15.05
N LEU A 174 -33.70 8.94 -16.06
CA LEU A 174 -33.37 8.29 -17.33
C LEU A 174 -32.26 9.02 -18.06
N ARG A 175 -32.30 10.37 -18.09
CA ARG A 175 -31.25 11.18 -18.70
C ARG A 175 -29.91 10.95 -18.00
N ALA A 176 -29.87 10.96 -16.67
CA ALA A 176 -28.66 10.68 -15.90
C ALA A 176 -28.12 9.27 -16.18
N LEU A 177 -29.00 8.26 -16.24
CA LEU A 177 -28.63 6.88 -16.57
C LEU A 177 -28.11 6.73 -18.00
N MET A 178 -28.65 7.45 -18.98
CA MET A 178 -28.25 7.27 -20.38
C MET A 178 -27.08 8.17 -20.81
N GLN A 179 -26.77 9.24 -20.07
CA GLN A 179 -25.65 10.13 -20.36
C GLN A 179 -24.42 9.82 -19.51
N GLY A 180 -24.62 9.39 -18.27
CA GLY A 180 -23.55 9.00 -17.36
C GLY A 180 -22.84 10.12 -16.63
N PRO A 181 -21.86 9.76 -15.77
CA PRO A 181 -21.17 10.72 -14.90
C PRO A 181 -20.46 11.83 -15.66
N ARG A 182 -20.03 11.55 -16.90
CA ARG A 182 -19.33 12.47 -17.80
C ARG A 182 -20.16 12.83 -19.04
N GLY A 183 -21.45 12.55 -18.99
CA GLY A 183 -22.35 12.77 -20.12
C GLY A 183 -22.31 14.20 -20.61
N ALA A 184 -22.29 14.36 -21.94
CA ALA A 184 -22.35 15.68 -22.54
C ALA A 184 -23.65 16.38 -22.09
N THR A 185 -23.53 17.62 -21.64
CA THR A 185 -24.69 18.48 -21.37
C THR A 185 -25.40 18.93 -22.65
N TRP A 186 -24.87 18.52 -23.80
CA TRP A 186 -25.33 18.88 -25.14
C TRP A 186 -25.73 17.61 -25.92
N GLY A 187 -26.86 17.69 -26.63
CA GLY A 187 -27.41 16.58 -27.40
C GLY A 187 -28.59 15.88 -26.72
N GLY A 188 -29.30 15.06 -27.50
CA GLY A 188 -30.40 14.24 -26.98
C GLY A 188 -29.91 13.06 -26.16
N VAL A 189 -30.82 12.44 -25.40
CA VAL A 189 -30.55 11.19 -24.70
C VAL A 189 -30.25 10.09 -25.72
N PRO A 190 -29.12 9.35 -25.64
CA PRO A 190 -28.82 8.29 -26.60
C PRO A 190 -29.77 7.09 -26.43
N ALA A 191 -29.91 6.27 -27.47
CA ALA A 191 -30.74 5.06 -27.42
C ALA A 191 -30.00 3.88 -26.76
N ALA A 192 -28.67 3.90 -26.77
CA ALA A 192 -27.82 2.92 -26.13
C ALA A 192 -26.65 3.60 -25.44
N ARG A 193 -26.19 3.03 -24.34
CA ARG A 193 -24.98 3.44 -23.60
C ARG A 193 -24.24 2.20 -23.12
N GLU A 194 -22.93 2.23 -23.24
CA GLU A 194 -22.03 1.22 -22.68
C GLU A 194 -21.24 1.81 -21.50
N ASP A 195 -21.09 1.04 -20.44
CA ASP A 195 -20.32 1.39 -19.24
C ASP A 195 -19.40 0.25 -18.82
N ASP A 196 -18.12 0.56 -18.66
CA ASP A 196 -17.11 -0.38 -18.20
C ASP A 196 -16.89 -0.29 -16.68
N HIS A 197 -17.09 -1.41 -16.00
CA HIS A 197 -16.87 -1.57 -14.57
C HIS A 197 -15.69 -2.51 -14.32
N PHE A 198 -14.56 -1.91 -13.93
CA PHE A 198 -13.36 -2.64 -13.51
C PHE A 198 -13.40 -2.90 -12.00
N PHE A 199 -13.12 -4.14 -11.59
CA PHE A 199 -13.00 -4.49 -10.18
C PHE A 199 -11.93 -5.55 -9.93
N LEU A 200 -11.44 -5.58 -8.70
CA LEU A 200 -10.40 -6.51 -8.26
C LEU A 200 -10.97 -7.54 -7.29
N LEU A 201 -10.68 -8.81 -7.54
CA LEU A 201 -10.92 -9.90 -6.59
C LEU A 201 -9.65 -10.13 -5.74
N PRO A 202 -9.77 -10.14 -4.40
CA PRO A 202 -8.65 -10.39 -3.50
C PRO A 202 -8.35 -11.90 -3.37
N THR A 203 -8.27 -12.62 -4.49
CA THR A 203 -7.87 -14.04 -4.52
C THR A 203 -6.39 -14.18 -4.12
N ARG A 204 -6.04 -15.29 -3.46
CA ARG A 204 -4.65 -15.69 -3.21
C ARG A 204 -4.28 -16.80 -4.20
N PRO A 205 -3.05 -16.86 -4.73
CA PRO A 205 -1.91 -15.98 -4.46
C PRO A 205 -1.95 -14.63 -5.21
N GLU A 206 -2.72 -14.53 -6.28
CA GLU A 206 -2.74 -13.37 -7.18
C GLU A 206 -4.10 -12.67 -7.18
N ARG A 207 -4.05 -11.33 -7.19
CA ARG A 207 -5.24 -10.48 -7.35
C ARG A 207 -5.63 -10.48 -8.82
N GLU A 208 -6.83 -10.93 -9.11
CA GLU A 208 -7.32 -10.96 -10.48
C GLU A 208 -8.18 -9.71 -10.76
N SER A 209 -7.95 -9.10 -11.93
CA SER A 209 -8.77 -8.01 -12.44
C SER A 209 -9.93 -8.57 -13.26
N ARG A 210 -11.09 -7.97 -13.09
CA ARG A 210 -12.31 -8.26 -13.85
C ARG A 210 -12.79 -7.00 -14.53
N LEU A 211 -13.46 -7.20 -15.66
CA LEU A 211 -14.17 -6.18 -16.41
C LEU A 211 -15.59 -6.70 -16.65
N LEU A 212 -16.57 -5.85 -16.35
CA LEU A 212 -17.95 -6.00 -16.79
C LEU A 212 -18.31 -4.79 -17.65
N THR A 213 -18.66 -5.03 -18.90
CA THR A 213 -19.23 -4.01 -19.79
C THR A 213 -20.75 -4.16 -19.75
N LEU A 214 -21.42 -3.13 -19.22
CA LEU A 214 -22.88 -3.03 -19.16
C LEU A 214 -23.38 -2.21 -20.33
N GLU A 215 -24.28 -2.78 -21.13
CA GLU A 215 -24.95 -2.09 -22.21
C GLU A 215 -26.41 -1.82 -21.84
N THR A 216 -26.75 -0.54 -21.67
CA THR A 216 -28.09 -0.05 -21.39
C THR A 216 -28.74 0.39 -22.70
N ARG A 217 -29.86 -0.20 -23.09
CA ARG A 217 -30.59 0.14 -24.32
C ARG A 217 -32.03 0.54 -24.05
N LEU A 218 -32.53 1.45 -24.87
CA LEU A 218 -33.93 1.84 -24.95
C LEU A 218 -34.50 1.34 -26.28
N VAL A 219 -35.66 0.70 -26.21
CA VAL A 219 -36.42 0.27 -27.38
C VAL A 219 -37.51 1.31 -27.61
N GLU A 220 -37.54 1.85 -28.83
CA GLU A 220 -38.51 2.87 -29.24
C GLU A 220 -39.47 2.31 -30.29
N GLU A 221 -40.76 2.59 -30.13
CA GLU A 221 -41.81 2.33 -31.12
C GLU A 221 -42.62 3.62 -31.31
N ASP A 222 -42.94 3.97 -32.56
CA ASP A 222 -43.66 5.20 -32.90
C ASP A 222 -43.06 6.49 -32.27
N GLY A 223 -41.74 6.50 -32.05
CA GLY A 223 -40.99 7.64 -31.50
C GLY A 223 -41.05 7.80 -29.98
N VAL A 224 -41.60 6.83 -29.24
CA VAL A 224 -41.65 6.81 -27.78
C VAL A 224 -40.94 5.58 -27.21
N VAL A 225 -40.39 5.70 -26.00
CA VAL A 225 -39.74 4.57 -25.30
C VAL A 225 -40.79 3.58 -24.80
N VAL A 226 -40.66 2.30 -25.19
CA VAL A 226 -41.61 1.22 -24.83
C VAL A 226 -40.98 0.09 -24.02
N ALA A 227 -39.66 -0.09 -24.13
CA ALA A 227 -38.92 -1.05 -23.32
C ALA A 227 -37.50 -0.56 -23.06
N SER A 228 -36.86 -1.16 -22.07
CA SER A 228 -35.47 -0.93 -21.73
C SER A 228 -34.80 -2.27 -21.45
N SER A 229 -33.54 -2.42 -21.86
CA SER A 229 -32.73 -3.58 -21.52
C SER A 229 -31.40 -3.18 -20.93
N LEU A 230 -30.92 -4.01 -20.00
CA LEU A 230 -29.55 -4.02 -19.51
C LEU A 230 -28.92 -5.35 -19.92
N GLU A 231 -27.87 -5.29 -20.72
CA GLU A 231 -27.17 -6.45 -21.25
C GLU A 231 -25.70 -6.44 -20.84
N GLY A 232 -25.07 -7.61 -20.78
CA GLY A 232 -23.61 -7.71 -20.64
C GLY A 232 -23.12 -9.14 -20.74
N SER A 233 -21.92 -9.34 -21.28
CA SER A 233 -21.29 -10.65 -21.35
C SER A 233 -20.99 -11.19 -19.96
N ASP A 234 -21.51 -12.37 -19.65
CA ASP A 234 -21.42 -13.00 -18.32
C ASP A 234 -21.86 -12.06 -17.17
N LEU A 235 -22.78 -11.12 -17.42
CA LEU A 235 -23.20 -10.09 -16.47
C LEU A 235 -23.61 -10.67 -15.10
N ILE A 236 -24.35 -11.77 -15.10
CA ILE A 236 -24.81 -12.44 -13.88
C ILE A 236 -23.62 -13.00 -13.08
N VAL A 237 -22.68 -13.66 -13.77
CA VAL A 237 -21.47 -14.22 -13.15
C VAL A 237 -20.59 -13.11 -12.60
N ARG A 238 -20.33 -12.05 -13.38
CA ARG A 238 -19.50 -10.92 -12.95
C ARG A 238 -20.11 -10.15 -11.79
N TRP A 239 -21.43 -10.00 -11.78
CA TRP A 239 -22.12 -9.39 -10.65
C TRP A 239 -21.99 -10.26 -9.38
N ALA A 240 -22.19 -11.57 -9.49
CA ALA A 240 -22.00 -12.50 -8.37
C ALA A 240 -20.56 -12.49 -7.84
N GLU A 241 -19.54 -12.53 -8.73
CA GLU A 241 -18.13 -12.41 -8.34
C GLU A 241 -17.86 -11.12 -7.56
N ALA A 242 -18.38 -9.99 -8.04
CA ALA A 242 -18.16 -8.68 -7.43
C ALA A 242 -18.80 -8.57 -6.04
N ASP A 243 -20.04 -9.02 -5.86
CA ASP A 243 -20.77 -8.88 -4.59
C ASP A 243 -20.31 -9.92 -3.55
N GLN A 244 -20.15 -11.17 -3.96
CA GLN A 244 -19.76 -12.26 -3.06
C GLN A 244 -18.24 -12.34 -2.82
N ILE A 245 -17.43 -11.62 -3.61
CA ILE A 245 -15.97 -11.59 -3.51
C ILE A 245 -15.38 -13.00 -3.71
N VAL A 246 -15.96 -13.76 -4.63
CA VAL A 246 -15.52 -15.11 -5.01
C VAL A 246 -15.12 -15.12 -6.48
N ARG A 247 -14.23 -16.04 -6.85
CA ARG A 247 -13.88 -16.28 -8.24
C ARG A 247 -14.82 -17.35 -8.78
N LEU A 248 -15.46 -17.05 -9.91
CA LEU A 248 -16.35 -17.97 -10.61
C LEU A 248 -15.84 -18.17 -12.04
N ASP A 249 -15.87 -19.42 -12.51
CA ASP A 249 -15.56 -19.79 -13.88
C ASP A 249 -16.85 -19.78 -14.72
N SER A 250 -16.97 -18.82 -15.64
CA SER A 250 -18.12 -18.74 -16.55
C SER A 250 -18.27 -19.97 -17.45
N SER A 251 -17.22 -20.80 -17.62
CA SER A 251 -17.28 -22.06 -18.35
C SER A 251 -17.77 -23.26 -17.54
N ALA A 252 -17.78 -23.15 -16.21
CA ALA A 252 -18.30 -24.18 -15.32
C ALA A 252 -19.82 -24.01 -15.13
N PRO A 253 -20.65 -25.02 -15.49
CA PRO A 253 -22.10 -24.95 -15.29
C PRO A 253 -22.52 -24.76 -13.83
N GLU A 254 -21.77 -25.30 -12.88
CA GLU A 254 -22.03 -25.20 -11.45
C GLU A 254 -21.89 -23.76 -10.96
N ASP A 255 -20.76 -23.11 -11.26
CA ASP A 255 -20.48 -21.72 -10.91
C ASP A 255 -21.49 -20.76 -11.54
N ARG A 256 -21.91 -21.04 -12.78
CA ARG A 256 -22.98 -20.29 -13.45
C ARG A 256 -24.31 -20.44 -12.73
N THR A 257 -24.68 -21.65 -12.34
CA THR A 257 -25.93 -21.90 -11.61
C THR A 257 -25.93 -21.17 -10.27
N GLU A 258 -24.81 -21.20 -9.55
CA GLU A 258 -24.64 -20.44 -8.30
C GLU A 258 -24.80 -18.93 -8.51
N ALA A 259 -24.16 -18.38 -9.54
CA ALA A 259 -24.30 -16.96 -9.89
C ALA A 259 -25.75 -16.59 -10.24
N GLN A 260 -26.45 -17.45 -10.98
CA GLN A 260 -27.85 -17.26 -11.36
C GLN A 260 -28.76 -17.23 -10.14
N ILE A 261 -28.61 -18.17 -9.20
CA ILE A 261 -29.38 -18.19 -7.94
C ILE A 261 -29.14 -16.91 -7.15
N PHE A 262 -27.88 -16.49 -7.03
CA PHE A 262 -27.51 -15.27 -6.31
C PHE A 262 -28.13 -14.02 -6.95
N ALA A 263 -27.94 -13.83 -8.27
CA ALA A 263 -28.44 -12.66 -8.98
C ALA A 263 -29.97 -12.62 -8.99
N LEU A 264 -30.63 -13.77 -9.18
CA LEU A 264 -32.09 -13.86 -9.17
C LEU A 264 -32.65 -13.44 -7.82
N GLY A 265 -32.06 -13.87 -6.69
CA GLY A 265 -32.51 -13.44 -5.37
C GLY A 265 -32.46 -11.91 -5.17
N ARG A 266 -31.46 -11.23 -5.75
CA ARG A 266 -31.38 -9.75 -5.74
C ARG A 266 -32.38 -9.10 -6.69
N LEU A 267 -32.53 -9.64 -7.89
CA LEU A 267 -33.46 -9.14 -8.90
C LEU A 267 -34.91 -9.32 -8.49
N GLU A 268 -35.29 -10.47 -7.93
CA GLU A 268 -36.64 -10.71 -7.41
C GLU A 268 -37.01 -9.68 -6.35
N GLY A 269 -36.11 -9.38 -5.40
CA GLY A 269 -36.34 -8.34 -4.41
C GLY A 269 -36.57 -6.95 -5.02
N ALA A 270 -35.86 -6.59 -6.09
CA ALA A 270 -36.04 -5.32 -6.80
C ALA A 270 -37.32 -5.29 -7.65
N LEU A 271 -37.68 -6.42 -8.26
CA LEU A 271 -38.82 -6.57 -9.16
C LEU A 271 -40.15 -6.77 -8.42
N GLU A 272 -40.14 -7.29 -7.20
CA GLU A 272 -41.34 -7.73 -6.47
C GLU A 272 -42.39 -6.62 -6.31
N ARG A 273 -41.96 -5.36 -6.14
CA ARG A 273 -42.90 -4.22 -6.05
C ARG A 273 -43.74 -4.05 -7.33
N ARG A 274 -43.16 -4.28 -8.51
CA ARG A 274 -43.81 -4.12 -9.81
C ARG A 274 -44.41 -5.43 -10.31
N PHE A 275 -43.78 -6.55 -9.99
CA PHE A 275 -44.12 -7.89 -10.45
C PHE A 275 -44.32 -8.89 -9.29
N PRO A 276 -45.28 -8.68 -8.37
CA PRO A 276 -45.45 -9.54 -7.21
C PRO A 276 -45.70 -11.00 -7.59
N ALA A 277 -45.05 -11.93 -6.89
CA ALA A 277 -45.13 -13.37 -7.19
C ALA A 277 -46.55 -13.93 -7.05
N GLY A 278 -47.33 -13.37 -6.11
CA GLY A 278 -48.68 -13.85 -5.82
C GLY A 278 -49.75 -13.40 -6.82
N THR A 279 -49.48 -12.39 -7.66
CA THR A 279 -50.49 -11.78 -8.53
C THR A 279 -50.11 -11.75 -10.01
N CYS A 280 -48.81 -11.69 -10.32
CA CYS A 280 -48.35 -11.62 -11.71
C CYS A 280 -48.17 -13.03 -12.28
N GLU A 281 -48.54 -13.19 -13.54
CA GLU A 281 -48.43 -14.47 -14.24
C GLU A 281 -46.95 -14.81 -14.49
N ASP A 282 -46.54 -16.03 -14.15
CA ASP A 282 -45.22 -16.56 -14.47
C ASP A 282 -45.23 -17.16 -15.87
N LEU A 283 -44.49 -16.53 -16.78
CA LEU A 283 -44.48 -16.85 -18.21
C LEU A 283 -43.16 -17.49 -18.65
N ARG A 284 -42.31 -17.93 -17.72
CA ARG A 284 -40.96 -18.44 -18.00
C ARG A 284 -40.95 -19.56 -19.04
N ARG A 285 -40.02 -19.44 -20.01
CA ARG A 285 -39.77 -20.43 -21.06
C ARG A 285 -38.27 -20.62 -21.28
N GLY A 286 -37.86 -21.85 -21.57
CA GLY A 286 -36.50 -22.16 -22.01
C GLY A 286 -35.44 -21.76 -20.97
N ASP A 287 -34.57 -20.83 -21.34
CA ASP A 287 -33.42 -20.30 -20.59
C ASP A 287 -33.72 -19.00 -19.83
N GLU A 288 -34.99 -18.60 -19.74
CA GLU A 288 -35.44 -17.49 -18.91
C GLU A 288 -35.34 -17.84 -17.42
N LEU A 289 -34.53 -17.08 -16.68
CA LEU A 289 -34.44 -17.21 -15.22
C LEU A 289 -35.66 -16.61 -14.52
N TYR A 290 -36.20 -15.54 -15.10
CA TYR A 290 -37.33 -14.78 -14.61
C TYR A 290 -38.18 -14.30 -15.79
N HIS A 291 -39.49 -14.46 -15.70
CA HIS A 291 -40.43 -13.86 -16.64
C HIS A 291 -41.78 -13.69 -15.95
N ARG A 292 -42.15 -12.45 -15.66
CA ARG A 292 -43.48 -12.13 -15.13
C ARG A 292 -44.15 -11.03 -15.92
N SER A 293 -45.47 -11.11 -16.01
CA SER A 293 -46.30 -10.12 -16.69
C SER A 293 -47.53 -9.77 -15.84
N CYS A 294 -47.81 -8.49 -15.71
CA CYS A 294 -49.02 -7.99 -15.06
C CYS A 294 -49.29 -6.52 -15.39
N ASN A 295 -50.56 -6.15 -15.50
CA ASN A 295 -50.99 -4.78 -15.81
C ASN A 295 -50.34 -4.22 -17.09
N GLY A 296 -50.09 -5.10 -18.07
CA GLY A 296 -49.42 -4.77 -19.32
C GLY A 296 -47.90 -4.52 -19.21
N TRP A 297 -47.33 -4.58 -18.01
CA TRP A 297 -45.87 -4.62 -17.82
C TRP A 297 -45.37 -6.05 -17.98
N GLU A 298 -44.13 -6.17 -18.48
CA GLU A 298 -43.44 -7.45 -18.66
C GLU A 298 -41.98 -7.27 -18.24
N GLY A 299 -41.50 -8.15 -17.37
CA GLY A 299 -40.11 -8.19 -16.90
C GLY A 299 -39.52 -9.56 -17.22
N VAL A 300 -38.38 -9.57 -17.92
CA VAL A 300 -37.71 -10.79 -18.39
C VAL A 300 -36.23 -10.74 -18.02
N VAL A 301 -35.71 -11.84 -17.48
CA VAL A 301 -34.28 -12.04 -17.24
C VAL A 301 -33.85 -13.31 -17.94
N THR A 302 -32.92 -13.19 -18.88
CA THR A 302 -32.34 -14.30 -19.65
C THR A 302 -30.87 -14.44 -19.33
N ALA A 303 -30.43 -15.68 -19.10
CA ALA A 303 -29.00 -15.98 -19.00
C ALA A 303 -28.44 -16.40 -20.36
N GLY A 304 -27.22 -15.95 -20.67
CA GLY A 304 -26.46 -16.45 -21.80
C GLY A 304 -26.24 -17.97 -21.69
N THR A 305 -26.13 -18.70 -22.79
CA THR A 305 -26.03 -20.18 -22.74
C THR A 305 -24.61 -20.68 -22.58
N LYS A 306 -23.62 -19.86 -22.97
CA LYS A 306 -22.19 -20.16 -23.02
C LYS A 306 -21.37 -19.03 -22.40
N PRO A 307 -20.10 -19.28 -22.05
CA PRO A 307 -19.19 -18.23 -21.59
C PRO A 307 -19.09 -17.10 -22.61
N GLY A 308 -19.21 -15.87 -22.13
CA GLY A 308 -19.16 -14.67 -22.95
C GLY A 308 -20.47 -14.31 -23.66
N ASP A 309 -21.47 -15.20 -23.63
CA ASP A 309 -22.83 -14.85 -24.07
C ASP A 309 -23.38 -13.73 -23.18
N LYS A 310 -24.25 -12.91 -23.75
CA LYS A 310 -24.89 -11.82 -23.02
C LYS A 310 -26.00 -12.36 -22.11
N ASP A 311 -25.95 -12.00 -20.84
CA ASP A 311 -27.14 -12.01 -20.00
C ASP A 311 -27.91 -10.71 -20.23
N ALA A 312 -29.23 -10.73 -20.03
CA ALA A 312 -30.07 -9.56 -20.22
C ALA A 312 -31.17 -9.46 -19.15
N VAL A 313 -31.45 -8.24 -18.73
CA VAL A 313 -32.62 -7.86 -17.94
C VAL A 313 -33.43 -6.87 -18.77
N MET A 314 -34.66 -7.24 -19.15
CA MET A 314 -35.54 -6.41 -19.98
C MET A 314 -36.81 -6.07 -19.22
N ILE A 315 -37.19 -4.79 -19.26
CA ILE A 315 -38.48 -4.29 -18.77
C ILE A 315 -39.23 -3.66 -19.94
N ARG A 316 -40.48 -4.09 -20.15
CA ARG A 316 -41.40 -3.55 -21.15
C ARG A 316 -42.63 -2.96 -20.45
N SER A 317 -43.03 -1.78 -20.93
CA SER A 317 -44.16 -1.01 -20.41
C SER A 317 -45.44 -1.27 -21.22
N PRO A 318 -46.64 -1.10 -20.63
CA PRO A 318 -47.91 -1.20 -21.34
C PRO A 318 -48.05 -0.26 -22.53
N HIS A 319 -47.30 0.85 -22.58
CA HIS A 319 -47.38 1.85 -23.64
C HIS A 319 -46.95 1.37 -25.04
N GLY A 320 -46.27 0.23 -25.15
CA GLY A 320 -45.89 -0.37 -26.45
C GLY A 320 -46.86 -1.40 -27.00
N ARG A 321 -47.82 -1.90 -26.21
CA ARG A 321 -48.79 -2.86 -26.74
C ARG A 321 -49.89 -2.12 -27.48
N LYS A 322 -49.89 -2.18 -28.81
CA LYS A 322 -51.16 -2.10 -29.56
C LYS A 322 -52.10 -3.13 -28.91
N PRO A 323 -53.30 -2.73 -28.46
CA PRO A 323 -54.24 -3.66 -27.87
C PRO A 323 -54.44 -4.79 -28.87
N SER A 324 -54.01 -6.00 -28.51
CA SER A 324 -54.28 -7.17 -29.32
C SER A 324 -55.78 -7.26 -29.48
N GLU A 325 -56.27 -7.17 -30.72
CA GLU A 325 -57.69 -7.36 -31.02
C GLU A 325 -58.19 -8.61 -30.27
N PRO A 326 -59.29 -8.50 -29.51
CA PRO A 326 -59.82 -9.66 -28.82
C PRO A 326 -60.13 -10.75 -29.85
N ARG A 327 -59.52 -11.92 -29.67
CA ARG A 327 -59.85 -13.13 -30.42
C ARG A 327 -61.22 -13.67 -30.00
#